data_AF-A0A847C9F7-F1
#
_entry.id   AF-A0A847C9F7-F1
#
_cell.length_a   1.000
_cell.length_b   1.000
_cell.length_c   1.000
_cell.angle_alpha   90.00
_cell.angle_beta   90.00
_cell.angle_gamma   90.00
#
_symmetry.space_group_name_H-M   'P 1'
#
loop_
_entity.id
_entity.type
_entity.pdbx_description
1 polymer ?
#
loop_
_entity_poly.entity_id
_entity_poly.type
_entity_poly.pdbx_seq_one_letter_code
_entity_poly.pdbx_strand_id
1 'polypeptide(L)'
;LKPYATYDLVKKLKETIKIPVQLHSHYTSGLASMSILKGIEAGADIVATSISPLGMGSSHMATESLVAALQGTEYDTGLDLHLLNEVREYFATLREKYIKNGQLNPKMLGVDANTLLYQVPGGMLSNLLKQLKDAGKEDQLDAVLQEIPRVREDSGYPPLVTPTSQIVGTQAVFNVVMGERYKMVTKEFKGLVKGEYGKTPAPIKPEFQKKILGDDKPITCRPAALLKPELDTLREEAKAFAKNDEDVLSYAMFPQVASKFFETRRAKEVGLDANHLDKENMVHPL
;
A
#
# COMPACT_ATOMS: atom_id res chain seq x y z
N LEU A 1 6.54 13.74 3.63
CA LEU A 1 6.31 15.15 4.00
C LEU A 1 7.64 15.90 3.95
N LYS A 2 7.65 17.22 3.75
CA LYS A 2 8.87 18.03 3.94
C LYS A 2 8.98 18.43 5.41
N PRO A 3 10.20 18.65 5.97
CA PRO A 3 10.37 18.84 7.40
C PRO A 3 9.59 20.02 7.99
N TYR A 4 9.73 21.22 7.43
CA TYR A 4 9.02 22.40 7.92
C TYR A 4 7.49 22.31 7.78
N ALA A 5 7.01 21.76 6.67
CA ALA A 5 5.58 21.49 6.50
C ALA A 5 5.06 20.47 7.52
N THR A 6 5.92 19.54 7.97
CA THR A 6 5.56 18.58 9.04
C THR A 6 5.43 19.28 10.37
N TYR A 7 6.37 20.17 10.72
CA TYR A 7 6.30 20.98 11.93
C TYR A 7 4.98 21.77 11.99
N ASP A 8 4.69 22.55 10.93
CA ASP A 8 3.51 23.40 10.87
C ASP A 8 2.22 22.59 10.98
N LEU A 9 2.15 21.46 10.25
CA LEU A 9 0.99 20.57 10.27
C LEU A 9 0.76 19.98 11.67
N VAL A 10 1.80 19.40 12.28
CA VAL A 10 1.68 18.76 13.59
C VAL A 10 1.30 19.77 14.65
N LYS A 11 1.97 20.93 14.67
CA LYS A 11 1.65 22.01 15.61
C LYS A 11 0.19 22.43 15.48
N LYS A 12 -0.28 22.65 14.25
CA LYS A 12 -1.68 23.01 14.00
C LYS A 12 -2.66 21.92 14.45
N LEU A 13 -2.32 20.65 14.23
CA LEU A 13 -3.12 19.53 14.70
C LEU A 13 -3.19 19.52 16.24
N LYS A 14 -2.05 19.63 16.93
CA LYS A 14 -2.01 19.65 18.40
C LYS A 14 -2.74 20.85 19.01
N GLU A 15 -2.79 21.98 18.32
CA GLU A 15 -3.60 23.14 18.70
C GLU A 15 -5.11 22.91 18.52
N THR A 16 -5.50 22.04 17.58
CA THR A 16 -6.90 21.89 17.14
C THR A 16 -7.59 20.68 17.76
N ILE A 17 -6.86 19.57 17.96
CA ILE A 17 -7.40 18.29 18.41
C ILE A 17 -6.67 17.78 19.64
N LYS A 18 -7.39 17.06 20.50
CA LYS A 18 -6.86 16.48 21.75
C LYS A 18 -6.39 15.04 21.62
N ILE A 19 -6.80 14.34 20.56
CA ILE A 19 -6.35 12.96 20.33
C ILE A 19 -4.85 12.94 20.00
N PRO A 20 -4.12 11.88 20.37
CA PRO A 20 -2.70 11.75 20.04
C PRO A 20 -2.45 11.82 18.52
N VAL A 21 -1.39 12.50 18.14
CA VAL A 21 -0.92 12.64 16.77
C VAL A 21 0.22 11.66 16.54
N GLN A 22 -0.01 10.68 15.65
CA GLN A 22 1.01 9.73 15.22
C GLN A 22 1.54 10.08 13.83
N LEU A 23 2.86 10.15 13.70
CA LEU A 23 3.53 10.37 12.42
C LEU A 23 3.99 9.07 11.78
N HIS A 24 3.60 8.89 10.52
CA HIS A 24 4.02 7.77 9.67
C HIS A 24 4.62 8.34 8.38
N SER A 25 5.91 8.09 8.15
CA SER A 25 6.57 8.53 6.91
C SER A 25 7.59 7.51 6.42
N HIS A 26 7.62 7.32 5.11
CA HIS A 26 8.58 6.49 4.41
C HIS A 26 9.85 7.30 4.07
N TYR A 27 11.00 6.63 4.06
CA TYR A 27 12.33 7.19 3.86
C TYR A 27 12.72 7.32 2.38
N THR A 28 11.78 7.15 1.45
CA THR A 28 12.09 7.00 0.02
C THR A 28 12.79 8.24 -0.53
N SER A 29 12.33 9.42 -0.11
CA SER A 29 12.95 10.70 -0.46
C SER A 29 14.19 11.06 0.36
N GLY A 30 14.52 10.27 1.39
CA GLY A 30 15.54 10.59 2.39
C GLY A 30 15.12 11.64 3.42
N LEU A 31 13.90 12.19 3.35
CA LEU A 31 13.47 13.29 4.22
C LEU A 31 12.79 12.86 5.53
N ALA A 32 12.54 11.57 5.74
CA ALA A 32 11.67 11.14 6.83
C ALA A 32 12.28 11.38 8.21
N SER A 33 13.59 11.20 8.39
CA SER A 33 14.28 11.51 9.66
C SER A 33 14.11 12.96 10.07
N MET A 34 14.39 13.89 9.15
CA MET A 34 14.21 15.32 9.37
C MET A 34 12.75 15.69 9.63
N SER A 35 11.82 15.05 8.93
CA SER A 35 10.38 15.32 9.08
C SER A 35 9.85 14.79 10.40
N ILE A 36 10.28 13.61 10.82
CA ILE A 36 9.93 13.01 12.11
C ILE A 36 10.50 13.84 13.25
N LEU A 37 11.77 14.26 13.18
CA LEU A 37 12.37 15.13 14.19
C LEU A 37 11.59 16.45 14.33
N LYS A 38 11.29 17.11 13.21
CA LYS A 38 10.47 18.34 13.21
C LYS A 38 9.05 18.10 13.73
N GLY A 39 8.48 16.93 13.50
CA GLY A 39 7.20 16.54 14.06
C GLY A 39 7.22 16.35 15.57
N ILE A 40 8.28 15.74 16.10
CA ILE A 40 8.51 15.57 17.54
C ILE A 40 8.62 16.94 18.22
N GLU A 41 9.44 17.84 17.68
CA GLU A 41 9.58 19.23 18.16
C GLU A 41 8.27 20.03 18.09
N ALA A 42 7.32 19.61 17.25
CA ALA A 42 5.99 20.21 17.13
C ALA A 42 4.94 19.56 18.07
N GLY A 43 5.33 18.55 18.83
CA GLY A 43 4.48 17.86 19.80
C GLY A 43 3.76 16.61 19.29
N ALA A 44 4.28 15.94 18.26
CA ALA A 44 3.78 14.60 17.89
C ALA A 44 3.97 13.61 19.05
N ASP A 45 2.98 12.76 19.29
CA ASP A 45 2.96 11.84 20.43
C ASP A 45 3.58 10.48 20.11
N ILE A 46 3.47 10.03 18.85
CA ILE A 46 3.93 8.71 18.40
C ILE A 46 4.60 8.86 17.02
N VAL A 47 5.68 8.13 16.78
CA VAL A 47 6.35 8.12 15.47
C VAL A 47 6.62 6.68 15.02
N ALA A 48 6.37 6.39 13.74
CA ALA A 48 6.67 5.09 13.14
C ALA A 48 8.13 5.05 12.65
N THR A 49 8.86 4.04 13.11
CA THR A 49 10.24 3.73 12.69
C THR A 49 10.33 2.24 12.32
N SER A 50 11.46 1.83 11.74
CA SER A 50 11.78 0.43 11.49
C SER A 50 13.21 0.16 11.94
N ILE A 51 13.46 -1.04 12.47
CA ILE A 51 14.83 -1.48 12.76
C ILE A 51 15.69 -1.39 11.50
N SER A 52 16.92 -0.90 11.62
CA SER A 52 17.75 -0.48 10.48
C SER A 52 17.91 -1.48 9.32
N PRO A 53 17.97 -2.82 9.52
CA PRO A 53 18.09 -3.76 8.40
C PRO A 53 16.86 -3.78 7.50
N LEU A 54 15.68 -3.45 8.04
CA LEU A 54 14.42 -3.36 7.31
C LEU A 54 13.95 -1.90 7.11
N GLY A 55 14.74 -0.93 7.58
CA GLY A 55 14.49 0.50 7.40
C GLY A 55 15.06 1.05 6.10
N MET A 56 14.97 2.38 5.97
CA MET A 56 15.44 3.18 4.83
C MET A 56 14.72 2.87 3.52
N GLY A 57 15.08 3.60 2.46
CA GLY A 57 14.46 3.49 1.13
C GLY A 57 12.94 3.51 1.17
N SER A 58 12.30 2.48 0.63
CA SER A 58 10.83 2.37 0.67
C SER A 58 10.20 2.10 2.04
N SER A 59 11.00 1.88 3.08
CA SER A 59 10.58 1.64 4.48
C SER A 59 10.65 2.93 5.32
N HIS A 60 10.70 2.82 6.64
CA HIS A 60 10.77 3.90 7.62
C HIS A 60 12.21 4.33 7.95
N MET A 61 12.38 5.45 8.68
CA MET A 61 13.69 5.75 9.25
C MET A 61 14.13 4.67 10.26
N ALA A 62 15.44 4.51 10.44
CA ALA A 62 16.00 3.58 11.42
C ALA A 62 15.60 3.95 12.86
N THR A 63 15.08 2.99 13.61
CA THR A 63 14.71 3.13 15.03
C THR A 63 15.92 3.53 15.86
N GLU A 64 17.04 2.82 15.69
CA GLU A 64 18.28 3.01 16.46
C GLU A 64 18.83 4.43 16.29
N SER A 65 18.78 4.95 15.05
CA SER A 65 19.23 6.31 14.75
C SER A 65 18.33 7.38 15.39
N LEU A 66 17.02 7.16 15.45
CA LEU A 66 16.12 8.09 16.13
C LEU A 66 16.37 8.09 17.64
N VAL A 67 16.44 6.91 18.25
CA VAL A 67 16.67 6.75 19.70
C VAL A 67 17.97 7.43 20.09
N ALA A 68 19.06 7.17 19.35
CA ALA A 68 20.34 7.83 19.59
C ALA A 68 20.27 9.36 19.42
N ALA A 69 19.47 9.87 18.47
CA ALA A 69 19.32 11.30 18.23
C ALA A 69 18.54 12.03 19.33
N LEU A 70 17.63 11.33 20.04
CA LEU A 70 16.80 11.91 21.10
C LEU A 70 17.38 11.68 22.50
N GLN A 71 18.40 10.82 22.64
CA GLN A 71 18.99 10.47 23.93
C GLN A 71 19.53 11.72 24.65
N GLY A 72 19.15 11.89 25.92
CA GLY A 72 19.52 13.04 26.75
C GLY A 72 18.77 14.34 26.43
N THR A 73 17.79 14.32 25.52
CA THR A 73 16.90 15.45 25.26
C THR A 73 15.61 15.35 26.08
N GLU A 74 14.75 16.37 26.02
CA GLU A 74 13.40 16.30 26.60
C GLU A 74 12.49 15.25 25.93
N TYR A 75 12.90 14.75 24.75
CA TYR A 75 12.19 13.74 23.96
C TYR A 75 12.83 12.35 24.04
N ASP A 76 13.73 12.13 25.01
CA ASP A 76 14.39 10.83 25.20
C ASP A 76 13.34 9.70 25.29
N THR A 77 13.53 8.67 24.48
CA THR A 77 12.58 7.55 24.39
C THR A 77 12.74 6.54 25.53
N GLY A 78 13.85 6.59 26.27
CA GLY A 78 14.20 5.62 27.32
C GLY A 78 14.47 4.20 26.78
N LEU A 79 14.71 4.04 25.48
CA LEU A 79 14.98 2.75 24.85
C LEU A 79 16.48 2.43 24.90
N ASP A 80 16.82 1.19 25.22
CA ASP A 80 18.22 0.74 25.27
C ASP A 80 18.76 0.41 23.87
N LEU A 81 19.79 1.13 23.44
CA LEU A 81 20.46 0.91 22.16
C LEU A 81 21.12 -0.47 22.05
N HIS A 82 21.55 -1.09 23.15
CA HIS A 82 22.13 -2.44 23.15
C HIS A 82 21.06 -3.48 22.84
N LEU A 83 19.90 -3.40 23.50
CA LEU A 83 18.77 -4.28 23.23
C LEU A 83 18.25 -4.09 21.79
N LEU A 84 18.23 -2.86 21.29
CA LEU A 84 17.91 -2.59 19.88
C LEU A 84 18.92 -3.24 18.93
N ASN A 85 20.21 -3.26 19.28
CA ASN A 85 21.23 -3.92 18.46
C ASN A 85 21.05 -5.45 18.42
N GLU A 86 20.61 -6.10 19.51
CA GLU A 86 20.29 -7.54 19.48
C GLU A 86 19.19 -7.85 18.45
N VAL A 87 18.13 -7.03 18.44
CA VAL A 87 17.04 -7.13 17.45
C VAL A 87 17.56 -6.85 16.03
N ARG A 88 18.40 -5.82 15.88
CA ARG A 88 19.04 -5.48 14.61
C ARG A 88 19.82 -6.67 14.05
N GLU A 89 20.64 -7.35 14.84
CA GLU A 89 21.48 -8.47 14.37
C GLU A 89 20.64 -9.64 13.84
N TYR A 90 19.53 -9.95 14.52
CA TYR A 90 18.56 -10.93 14.03
C TYR A 90 18.03 -10.55 12.62
N PHE A 91 17.54 -9.31 12.48
CA PHE A 91 16.97 -8.86 11.19
C PHE A 91 18.03 -8.63 10.11
N ALA A 92 19.28 -8.33 10.46
CA ALA A 92 20.38 -8.27 9.51
C ALA A 92 20.62 -9.61 8.83
N THR A 93 20.57 -10.71 9.60
CA THR A 93 20.67 -12.07 9.06
C THR A 93 19.53 -12.38 8.07
N LEU A 94 18.30 -11.95 8.39
CA LEU A 94 17.15 -12.12 7.50
C LEU A 94 17.28 -11.25 6.23
N ARG A 95 17.73 -10.00 6.37
CA ARG A 95 17.97 -9.11 5.22
C ARG A 95 18.91 -9.77 4.21
N GLU A 96 20.04 -10.31 4.66
CA GLU A 96 21.00 -10.99 3.78
C GLU A 96 20.39 -12.22 3.09
N LYS A 97 19.63 -13.03 3.84
CA LYS A 97 18.87 -14.16 3.27
C LYS A 97 17.94 -13.71 2.14
N TYR A 98 17.17 -12.65 2.36
CA TYR A 98 16.17 -12.17 1.40
C TYR A 98 16.77 -11.37 0.23
N ILE A 99 17.95 -10.78 0.40
CA ILE A 99 18.73 -10.24 -0.73
C ILE A 99 19.25 -11.40 -1.58
N LYS A 100 19.88 -12.40 -0.97
CA LYS A 100 20.48 -13.54 -1.67
C LYS A 100 19.47 -14.34 -2.48
N ASN A 101 18.24 -14.50 -1.99
CA ASN A 101 17.19 -15.23 -2.70
C ASN A 101 16.33 -14.34 -3.63
N GLY A 102 16.68 -13.06 -3.76
CA GLY A 102 16.03 -12.13 -4.70
C GLY A 102 14.67 -11.59 -4.25
N GLN A 103 14.16 -11.95 -3.07
CA GLN A 103 12.89 -11.40 -2.56
C GLN A 103 13.02 -9.93 -2.14
N LEU A 104 14.22 -9.50 -1.71
CA LEU A 104 14.52 -8.11 -1.38
C LEU A 104 15.46 -7.51 -2.43
N ASN A 105 14.97 -6.54 -3.19
CA ASN A 105 15.77 -5.86 -4.20
C ASN A 105 16.64 -4.76 -3.56
N PRO A 106 17.98 -4.83 -3.63
CA PRO A 106 18.87 -3.81 -3.06
C PRO A 106 18.61 -2.39 -3.57
N LYS A 107 18.12 -2.23 -4.80
CA LYS A 107 17.78 -0.91 -5.37
C LYS A 107 16.69 -0.20 -4.57
N MET A 108 15.78 -0.93 -3.92
CA MET A 108 14.66 -0.37 -3.15
C MET A 108 15.05 0.06 -1.72
N LEU A 109 16.30 -0.23 -1.31
CA LEU A 109 16.83 0.08 0.02
C LEU A 109 17.49 1.47 0.08
N GLY A 110 17.79 2.06 -1.08
CA GLY A 110 18.39 3.38 -1.20
C GLY A 110 17.37 4.52 -1.23
N VAL A 111 17.88 5.74 -1.10
CA VAL A 111 17.09 6.97 -1.31
C VAL A 111 16.87 7.17 -2.81
N ASP A 112 15.64 7.47 -3.18
CA ASP A 112 15.24 7.93 -4.50
C ASP A 112 14.57 9.32 -4.39
N ALA A 113 15.35 10.37 -4.65
CA ALA A 113 14.87 11.74 -4.59
C ALA A 113 13.84 12.07 -5.68
N ASN A 114 13.76 11.29 -6.77
CA ASN A 114 12.80 11.53 -7.85
C ASN A 114 11.34 11.37 -7.37
N THR A 115 11.11 10.65 -6.27
CA THR A 115 9.79 10.58 -5.62
C THR A 115 9.26 11.98 -5.22
N LEU A 116 10.15 12.95 -4.98
CA LEU A 116 9.76 14.33 -4.69
C LEU A 116 9.14 15.05 -5.89
N LEU A 117 9.46 14.62 -7.10
CA LEU A 117 8.93 15.17 -8.34
C LEU A 117 7.57 14.52 -8.66
N TYR A 118 7.51 13.20 -8.59
CA TYR A 118 6.37 12.46 -9.13
C TYR A 118 5.29 12.11 -8.09
N GLN A 119 5.60 12.13 -6.79
CA GLN A 119 4.67 11.80 -5.71
C GLN A 119 3.97 10.43 -5.86
N VAL A 120 4.63 9.50 -6.56
CA VAL A 120 4.13 8.14 -6.81
C VAL A 120 4.58 7.22 -5.66
N PRO A 121 3.66 6.51 -4.97
CA PRO A 121 4.03 5.50 -3.98
C PRO A 121 4.93 4.41 -4.58
N GLY A 122 5.90 3.90 -3.82
CA GLY A 122 6.88 2.93 -4.32
C GLY A 122 6.27 1.68 -4.97
N GLY A 123 5.25 1.08 -4.33
CA GLY A 123 4.55 -0.08 -4.89
C GLY A 123 3.72 0.22 -6.14
N MET A 124 3.33 1.48 -6.36
CA MET A 124 2.70 1.92 -7.61
C MET A 124 3.76 2.01 -8.71
N LEU A 125 4.93 2.58 -8.43
CA LEU A 125 6.01 2.73 -9.41
C LEU A 125 6.48 1.37 -9.97
N SER A 126 6.68 0.36 -9.11
CA SER A 126 7.07 -0.98 -9.56
C SER A 126 6.04 -1.61 -10.51
N ASN A 127 4.75 -1.40 -10.25
CA ASN A 127 3.69 -1.91 -11.10
C ASN A 127 3.61 -1.17 -12.45
N LEU A 128 3.77 0.15 -12.45
CA LEU A 128 3.82 0.95 -13.68
C LEU A 128 4.97 0.49 -14.60
N LEU A 129 6.17 0.31 -14.03
CA LEU A 129 7.33 -0.18 -14.77
C LEU A 129 7.07 -1.56 -15.39
N LYS A 130 6.43 -2.47 -14.64
CA LYS A 130 6.05 -3.78 -15.15
C LYS A 130 5.04 -3.66 -16.31
N GLN A 131 3.99 -2.85 -16.15
CA GLN A 131 2.98 -2.64 -17.19
C GLN A 131 3.58 -2.07 -18.48
N LEU A 132 4.50 -1.09 -18.37
CA LEU A 132 5.20 -0.52 -19.52
C LEU A 132 6.12 -1.53 -20.20
N LYS A 133 6.82 -2.36 -19.41
CA LYS A 133 7.63 -3.47 -19.92
C LYS A 133 6.80 -4.49 -20.68
N ASP A 134 5.69 -4.93 -20.09
CA ASP A 134 4.78 -5.91 -20.71
C ASP A 134 4.18 -5.34 -22.02
N ALA A 135 4.04 -4.02 -22.14
CA ALA A 135 3.61 -3.32 -23.35
C ALA A 135 4.73 -2.98 -24.35
N GLY A 136 6.01 -3.22 -24.00
CA GLY A 136 7.16 -2.79 -24.82
C GLY A 136 7.30 -1.27 -24.96
N LYS A 137 6.93 -0.52 -23.93
CA LYS A 137 6.87 0.96 -23.89
C LYS A 137 7.63 1.55 -22.70
N GLU A 138 8.72 0.93 -22.31
CA GLU A 138 9.51 1.31 -21.12
C GLU A 138 10.06 2.75 -21.23
N ASP A 139 10.28 3.22 -22.46
CA ASP A 139 10.68 4.59 -22.80
C ASP A 139 9.62 5.65 -22.47
N GLN A 140 8.37 5.25 -22.20
CA GLN A 140 7.27 6.17 -21.94
C GLN A 140 7.02 6.45 -20.45
N LEU A 141 7.90 6.01 -19.55
CA LEU A 141 7.74 6.21 -18.11
C LEU A 141 7.50 7.69 -17.74
N ASP A 142 8.29 8.61 -18.27
CA ASP A 142 8.17 10.03 -17.95
C ASP A 142 6.81 10.60 -18.40
N ALA A 143 6.31 10.16 -19.55
CA ALA A 143 4.99 10.54 -20.03
C ALA A 143 3.88 10.04 -19.11
N VAL A 144 4.00 8.81 -18.59
CA VAL A 144 3.06 8.26 -17.59
C VAL A 144 3.12 9.06 -16.29
N LEU A 145 4.31 9.40 -15.81
CA LEU A 145 4.50 10.18 -14.58
C LEU A 145 3.89 11.58 -14.69
N GLN A 146 3.93 12.19 -15.89
CA GLN A 146 3.27 13.47 -16.18
C GLN A 146 1.75 13.35 -16.33
N GLU A 147 1.24 12.18 -16.74
CA GLU A 147 -0.19 11.93 -16.91
C GLU A 147 -0.90 11.63 -15.58
N ILE A 148 -0.21 11.04 -14.60
CA ILE A 148 -0.77 10.71 -13.27
C ILE A 148 -1.44 11.92 -12.59
N PRO A 149 -0.81 13.11 -12.47
CA PRO A 149 -1.45 14.28 -11.88
C PRO A 149 -2.72 14.71 -12.61
N ARG A 150 -2.77 14.57 -13.95
CA ARG A 150 -3.93 14.93 -14.76
C ARG A 150 -5.08 13.97 -14.55
N VAL A 151 -4.80 12.66 -14.53
CA VAL A 151 -5.80 11.63 -14.22
C VAL A 151 -6.33 11.78 -12.79
N ARG A 152 -5.45 12.12 -11.85
CA ARG A 152 -5.82 12.41 -10.46
C ARG A 152 -6.73 13.64 -10.36
N GLU A 153 -6.44 14.71 -11.08
CA GLU A 153 -7.31 15.90 -11.14
C GLU A 153 -8.68 15.56 -11.74
N ASP A 154 -8.71 14.90 -12.91
CA ASP A 154 -9.95 14.54 -13.60
C ASP A 154 -10.86 13.64 -12.75
N SER A 155 -10.27 12.82 -11.88
CA SER A 155 -10.98 11.94 -10.94
C SER A 155 -11.28 12.58 -9.57
N GLY A 156 -11.12 13.89 -9.40
CA GLY A 156 -11.51 14.60 -8.18
C GLY A 156 -10.46 14.59 -7.06
N TYR A 157 -9.19 14.46 -7.42
CA TYR A 157 -8.03 14.42 -6.51
C TYR A 157 -8.08 13.34 -5.42
N PRO A 158 -8.37 12.06 -5.75
CA PRO A 158 -8.28 11.00 -4.76
C PRO A 158 -6.87 10.96 -4.14
N PRO A 159 -6.75 10.63 -2.84
CA PRO A 159 -5.46 10.30 -2.25
C PRO A 159 -4.82 9.14 -3.04
N LEU A 160 -3.52 9.19 -3.30
CA LEU A 160 -2.81 8.11 -3.98
C LEU A 160 -2.31 7.10 -2.95
N VAL A 161 -3.22 6.26 -2.47
CA VAL A 161 -2.96 5.12 -1.58
C VAL A 161 -3.77 3.92 -2.09
N THR A 162 -3.49 2.71 -1.64
CA THR A 162 -4.26 1.54 -2.06
C THR A 162 -5.75 1.72 -1.71
N PRO A 163 -6.70 1.46 -2.63
CA PRO A 163 -6.49 0.98 -4.00
C PRO A 163 -6.35 2.08 -5.07
N THR A 164 -6.70 3.33 -4.76
CA THR A 164 -6.81 4.45 -5.71
C THR A 164 -5.50 4.79 -6.42
N SER A 165 -4.34 4.58 -5.79
CA SER A 165 -3.03 4.74 -6.43
C SER A 165 -2.89 3.86 -7.68
N GLN A 166 -3.23 2.57 -7.57
CA GLN A 166 -3.16 1.63 -8.70
C GLN A 166 -4.17 1.95 -9.78
N ILE A 167 -5.37 2.40 -9.39
CA ILE A 167 -6.44 2.77 -10.32
C ILE A 167 -6.03 3.97 -11.18
N VAL A 168 -5.55 5.04 -10.55
CA VAL A 168 -5.06 6.24 -11.24
C VAL A 168 -3.82 5.92 -12.09
N GLY A 169 -2.88 5.13 -11.55
CA GLY A 169 -1.66 4.76 -12.24
C GLY A 169 -1.91 3.94 -13.50
N THR A 170 -2.72 2.89 -13.39
CA THR A 170 -3.08 2.04 -14.53
C THR A 170 -3.82 2.85 -15.60
N GLN A 171 -4.73 3.74 -15.20
CA GLN A 171 -5.42 4.60 -16.17
C GLN A 171 -4.45 5.57 -16.87
N ALA A 172 -3.44 6.10 -16.17
CA ALA A 172 -2.40 6.93 -16.78
C ALA A 172 -1.56 6.14 -17.81
N VAL A 173 -1.18 4.90 -17.49
CA VAL A 173 -0.50 4.00 -18.45
C VAL A 173 -1.35 3.79 -19.70
N PHE A 174 -2.64 3.49 -19.54
CA PHE A 174 -3.53 3.30 -20.70
C PHE A 174 -3.67 4.55 -21.54
N ASN A 175 -3.81 5.73 -20.93
CA ASN A 175 -3.88 6.99 -21.66
C ASN A 175 -2.63 7.22 -22.53
N VAL A 176 -1.45 6.93 -21.99
CA VAL A 176 -0.16 7.15 -22.68
C VAL A 176 0.09 6.09 -23.76
N VAL A 177 -0.03 4.80 -23.42
CA VAL A 177 0.22 3.69 -24.35
C VAL A 177 -0.74 3.71 -25.55
N MET A 178 -2.00 4.09 -25.33
CA MET A 178 -3.00 4.19 -26.39
C MET A 178 -2.93 5.50 -27.20
N GLY A 179 -2.13 6.47 -26.75
CA GLY A 179 -2.00 7.79 -27.37
C GLY A 179 -3.25 8.68 -27.27
N GLU A 180 -4.25 8.28 -26.48
CA GLU A 180 -5.53 9.00 -26.36
C GLU A 180 -6.11 8.83 -24.95
N ARG A 181 -6.40 9.95 -24.27
CA ARG A 181 -6.92 9.95 -22.89
C ARG A 181 -8.33 9.34 -22.82
N TYR A 182 -8.47 8.32 -21.99
CA TYR A 182 -9.74 7.64 -21.70
C TYR A 182 -10.37 6.95 -22.91
N LYS A 183 -9.58 6.58 -23.93
CA LYS A 183 -10.02 5.71 -25.02
C LYS A 183 -10.44 4.33 -24.51
N MET A 184 -9.68 3.81 -23.55
CA MET A 184 -10.01 2.63 -22.76
C MET A 184 -10.05 3.05 -21.29
N VAL A 185 -11.09 2.60 -20.58
CA VAL A 185 -11.28 2.91 -19.16
C VAL A 185 -11.52 1.62 -18.41
N THR A 186 -10.73 1.39 -17.35
CA THR A 186 -10.86 0.18 -16.53
C THR A 186 -12.16 0.20 -15.72
N LYS A 187 -12.62 -0.99 -15.30
CA LYS A 187 -13.79 -1.10 -14.42
C LYS A 187 -13.55 -0.35 -13.10
N GLU A 188 -12.35 -0.46 -12.56
CA GLU A 188 -11.95 0.19 -11.30
C GLU A 188 -11.93 1.71 -11.44
N PHE A 189 -11.47 2.26 -12.57
CA PHE A 189 -11.51 3.71 -12.80
C PHE A 189 -12.94 4.21 -12.98
N LYS A 190 -13.80 3.46 -13.68
CA LYS A 190 -15.24 3.76 -13.73
C LYS A 190 -15.85 3.73 -12.33
N GLY A 191 -15.54 2.72 -11.50
CA GLY A 191 -16.01 2.62 -10.12
C GLY A 191 -15.56 3.81 -9.26
N LEU A 192 -14.32 4.28 -9.44
CA LEU A 192 -13.81 5.49 -8.78
C LEU A 192 -14.64 6.72 -9.15
N VAL A 193 -14.87 6.95 -10.45
CA VAL A 193 -15.67 8.08 -10.93
C VAL A 193 -17.15 7.96 -10.54
N LYS A 194 -17.66 6.72 -10.39
CA LYS A 194 -19.02 6.41 -9.91
C LYS A 194 -19.18 6.64 -8.42
N GLY A 195 -18.10 6.66 -7.63
CA GLY A 195 -18.14 6.80 -6.17
C GLY A 195 -18.10 5.49 -5.40
N GLU A 196 -17.82 4.35 -6.06
CA GLU A 196 -17.70 3.02 -5.43
C GLU A 196 -16.50 2.91 -4.47
N TYR A 197 -15.56 3.85 -4.56
CA TYR A 197 -14.42 4.01 -3.63
C TYR A 197 -14.61 5.17 -2.65
N GLY A 198 -15.83 5.68 -2.53
CA GLY A 198 -16.19 6.80 -1.66
C GLY A 198 -16.13 8.17 -2.35
N LYS A 199 -16.32 9.21 -1.54
CA LYS A 199 -16.35 10.60 -2.01
C LYS A 199 -14.94 11.14 -2.21
N THR A 200 -14.68 11.69 -3.39
CA THR A 200 -13.42 12.35 -3.72
C THR A 200 -13.32 13.74 -3.07
N PRO A 201 -12.11 14.23 -2.73
CA PRO A 201 -11.94 15.54 -2.09
C PRO A 201 -12.48 16.71 -2.91
N ALA A 202 -12.28 16.68 -4.23
CA ALA A 202 -12.83 17.65 -5.16
C ALA A 202 -13.99 17.06 -5.98
N PRO A 203 -14.95 17.90 -6.40
CA PRO A 203 -16.00 17.44 -7.31
C PRO A 203 -15.41 17.05 -8.66
N ILE A 204 -15.93 15.95 -9.22
CA ILE A 204 -15.62 15.54 -10.59
C ILE A 204 -16.48 16.36 -11.55
N LYS A 205 -15.88 16.84 -12.65
CA LYS A 205 -16.61 17.63 -13.65
C LYS A 205 -17.77 16.80 -14.23
N PRO A 206 -19.02 17.32 -14.28
CA PRO A 206 -20.18 16.56 -14.77
C PRO A 206 -20.00 16.01 -16.19
N GLU A 207 -19.39 16.81 -17.08
CA GLU A 207 -19.03 16.43 -18.46
C GLU A 207 -18.17 15.14 -18.48
N PHE A 208 -17.16 15.11 -17.62
CA PHE A 208 -16.20 14.02 -17.52
C PHE A 208 -16.84 12.80 -16.87
N GLN A 209 -17.59 12.99 -15.79
CA GLN A 209 -18.33 11.91 -15.13
C GLN A 209 -19.29 11.23 -16.11
N LYS A 210 -20.04 12.00 -16.91
CA LYS A 210 -20.91 11.46 -17.96
C LYS A 210 -20.13 10.73 -19.06
N LYS A 211 -18.97 11.27 -19.50
CA LYS A 211 -18.10 10.59 -20.48
C LYS A 211 -17.66 9.20 -20.00
N ILE A 212 -17.28 9.08 -18.73
CA ILE A 212 -16.73 7.84 -18.16
C ILE A 212 -17.82 6.82 -17.82
N LEU A 213 -18.94 7.29 -17.27
CA LEU A 213 -20.03 6.42 -16.79
C LEU A 213 -21.06 6.10 -17.88
N GLY A 214 -21.22 6.95 -18.90
CA GLY A 214 -22.33 6.84 -19.84
C GLY A 214 -23.67 7.04 -19.12
N ASP A 215 -24.51 6.01 -19.12
CA ASP A 215 -25.83 6.02 -18.48
C ASP A 215 -25.80 5.59 -17.01
N ASP A 216 -24.66 5.07 -16.52
CA ASP A 216 -24.49 4.68 -15.13
C ASP A 216 -24.59 5.91 -14.21
N LYS A 217 -25.44 5.81 -13.18
CA LYS A 217 -25.60 6.88 -12.20
C LYS A 217 -24.50 6.82 -11.13
N PRO A 218 -23.88 7.96 -10.78
CA PRO A 218 -22.96 8.02 -9.65
C PRO A 218 -23.71 7.79 -8.34
N ILE A 219 -23.00 7.22 -7.36
CA ILE A 219 -23.47 7.06 -5.99
C ILE A 219 -22.85 8.14 -5.11
N THR A 220 -23.62 8.58 -4.12
CA THR A 220 -23.18 9.59 -3.13
C THR A 220 -23.19 9.06 -1.70
N CYS A 221 -23.74 7.85 -1.50
CA CYS A 221 -23.76 7.16 -0.22
C CYS A 221 -22.46 6.38 0.02
N ARG A 222 -22.28 5.86 1.24
CA ARG A 222 -21.21 4.91 1.53
C ARG A 222 -21.42 3.64 0.69
N PRO A 223 -20.46 3.20 -0.15
CA PRO A 223 -20.66 2.07 -1.07
C PRO A 223 -21.21 0.80 -0.39
N ALA A 224 -20.69 0.48 0.80
CA ALA A 224 -21.13 -0.67 1.58
C ALA A 224 -22.56 -0.55 2.17
N ALA A 225 -23.25 0.58 2.02
CA ALA A 225 -24.69 0.70 2.30
C ALA A 225 -25.55 0.05 1.20
N LEU A 226 -24.97 -0.26 0.04
CA LEU A 226 -25.64 -0.94 -1.07
C LEU A 226 -25.48 -2.46 -1.01
N LEU A 227 -24.65 -2.96 -0.09
CA LEU A 227 -24.40 -4.39 0.09
C LEU A 227 -25.37 -4.97 1.12
N LYS A 228 -25.80 -6.21 0.89
CA LYS A 228 -26.55 -6.98 1.89
C LYS A 228 -25.56 -7.65 2.87
N PRO A 229 -25.94 -7.87 4.13
CA PRO A 229 -25.16 -8.73 5.02
C PRO A 229 -24.97 -10.12 4.40
N GLU A 230 -23.72 -10.61 4.36
CA GLU A 230 -23.36 -11.84 3.65
C GLU A 230 -22.57 -12.85 4.51
N LEU A 231 -22.28 -12.51 5.78
CA LEU A 231 -21.41 -13.33 6.62
C LEU A 231 -21.96 -14.75 6.87
N ASP A 232 -23.27 -14.90 7.04
CA ASP A 232 -23.91 -16.21 7.23
C ASP A 232 -23.83 -17.06 5.97
N THR A 233 -24.01 -16.45 4.80
CA THR A 233 -23.84 -17.12 3.51
C THR A 233 -22.40 -17.60 3.34
N LEU A 234 -21.43 -16.71 3.57
CA LEU A 234 -20.00 -17.01 3.44
C LEU A 234 -19.55 -18.08 4.45
N ARG A 235 -20.14 -18.12 5.64
CA ARG A 235 -19.90 -19.16 6.64
C ARG A 235 -20.35 -20.53 6.15
N GLU A 236 -21.53 -20.62 5.53
CA GLU A 236 -22.01 -21.87 4.95
C GLU A 236 -21.18 -22.30 3.72
N GLU A 237 -20.77 -21.37 2.87
CA GLU A 237 -19.86 -21.64 1.73
C GLU A 237 -18.49 -22.17 2.20
N ALA A 238 -17.93 -21.57 3.25
CA ALA A 238 -16.63 -21.95 3.79
C ALA A 238 -16.67 -23.20 4.68
N LYS A 239 -17.85 -23.75 5.00
CA LYS A 239 -18.05 -24.81 6.01
C LYS A 239 -17.23 -26.08 5.77
N ALA A 240 -16.93 -26.40 4.51
CA ALA A 240 -16.11 -27.56 4.16
C ALA A 240 -14.61 -27.40 4.56
N PHE A 241 -14.17 -26.17 4.83
CA PHE A 241 -12.77 -25.82 5.02
C PHE A 241 -12.48 -25.08 6.33
N ALA A 242 -13.43 -24.25 6.77
CA ALA A 242 -13.28 -23.37 7.91
C ALA A 242 -13.39 -24.14 9.24
N LYS A 243 -12.45 -23.88 10.15
CA LYS A 243 -12.40 -24.47 11.49
C LYS A 243 -12.83 -23.50 12.58
N ASN A 244 -12.77 -22.20 12.29
CA ASN A 244 -13.06 -21.11 13.22
C ASN A 244 -13.52 -19.87 12.43
N ASP A 245 -13.86 -18.80 13.15
CA ASP A 245 -14.31 -17.54 12.55
C ASP A 245 -13.23 -16.83 11.74
N GLU A 246 -11.94 -17.02 12.07
CA GLU A 246 -10.82 -16.42 11.31
C GLU A 246 -10.70 -17.03 9.91
N ASP A 247 -11.00 -18.33 9.76
CA ASP A 247 -11.07 -18.97 8.45
C ASP A 247 -12.27 -18.43 7.64
N VAL A 248 -13.42 -18.24 8.28
CA VAL A 248 -14.59 -17.64 7.63
C VAL A 248 -14.26 -16.22 7.17
N LEU A 249 -13.56 -15.42 7.99
CA LEU A 249 -13.11 -14.08 7.61
C LEU A 249 -12.06 -14.11 6.49
N SER A 250 -11.13 -15.08 6.52
CA SER A 250 -10.15 -15.26 5.45
C SER A 250 -10.82 -15.60 4.12
N TYR A 251 -11.84 -16.47 4.17
CA TYR A 251 -12.68 -16.79 3.02
C TYR A 251 -13.46 -15.57 2.54
N ALA A 252 -14.09 -14.82 3.45
CA ALA A 252 -14.84 -13.61 3.11
C ALA A 252 -13.98 -12.56 2.39
N MET A 253 -12.73 -12.39 2.83
CA MET A 253 -11.81 -11.40 2.24
C MET A 253 -11.17 -11.92 0.93
N PHE A 254 -10.84 -13.21 0.85
CA PHE A 254 -10.10 -13.79 -0.26
C PHE A 254 -10.56 -15.22 -0.60
N PRO A 255 -11.78 -15.44 -1.14
CA PRO A 255 -12.37 -16.77 -1.25
C PRO A 255 -11.49 -17.79 -1.96
N GLN A 256 -10.87 -17.38 -3.07
CA GLN A 256 -10.00 -18.25 -3.87
C GLN A 256 -8.65 -18.55 -3.19
N VAL A 257 -8.03 -17.55 -2.58
CA VAL A 257 -6.72 -17.70 -1.90
C VAL A 257 -6.89 -18.52 -0.62
N ALA A 258 -7.93 -18.21 0.16
CA ALA A 258 -8.26 -18.89 1.39
C ALA A 258 -8.58 -20.36 1.14
N SER A 259 -9.40 -20.68 0.13
CA SER A 259 -9.72 -22.07 -0.23
C SER A 259 -8.46 -22.89 -0.51
N LYS A 260 -7.55 -22.37 -1.34
CA LYS A 260 -6.28 -23.05 -1.64
C LYS A 260 -5.38 -23.19 -0.40
N PHE A 261 -5.36 -22.18 0.46
CA PHE A 261 -4.65 -22.23 1.74
C PHE A 261 -5.22 -23.32 2.66
N PHE A 262 -6.55 -23.42 2.77
CA PHE A 262 -7.21 -24.43 3.58
C PHE A 262 -6.97 -25.84 3.06
N GLU A 263 -7.01 -26.05 1.74
CA GLU A 263 -6.63 -27.32 1.11
C GLU A 263 -5.21 -27.72 1.49
N THR A 264 -4.25 -26.78 1.38
CA THR A 264 -2.85 -27.01 1.72
C THR A 264 -2.68 -27.33 3.21
N ARG A 265 -3.38 -26.62 4.09
CA ARG A 265 -3.39 -26.88 5.54
C ARG A 265 -3.93 -28.28 5.84
N ARG A 266 -5.07 -28.64 5.25
CA ARG A 266 -5.69 -29.96 5.43
C ARG A 266 -4.77 -31.08 4.95
N ALA A 267 -4.16 -30.93 3.77
CA ALA A 267 -3.23 -31.92 3.23
C ALA A 267 -2.05 -32.18 4.19
N LYS A 268 -1.44 -31.12 4.74
CA LYS A 268 -0.38 -31.25 5.75
C LYS A 268 -0.83 -31.97 7.02
N GLU A 269 -2.05 -31.74 7.49
CA GLU A 269 -2.58 -32.37 8.71
C GLU A 269 -2.83 -33.87 8.52
N VAL A 270 -3.22 -34.29 7.32
CA VAL A 270 -3.46 -35.72 7.02
C VAL A 270 -2.23 -36.42 6.41
N GLY A 271 -1.08 -35.75 6.36
CA GLY A 271 0.17 -36.32 5.83
C GLY A 271 0.17 -36.52 4.31
N LEU A 272 -0.68 -35.79 3.56
CA LEU A 272 -0.69 -35.84 2.10
C LEU A 272 0.37 -34.89 1.52
N ASP A 273 1.16 -35.39 0.58
CA ASP A 273 2.08 -34.52 -0.18
C ASP A 273 1.30 -33.72 -1.24
N ALA A 274 0.84 -32.55 -0.81
CA ALA A 274 0.11 -31.60 -1.65
C ALA A 274 0.92 -31.11 -2.87
N ASN A 275 2.25 -31.22 -2.86
CA ASN A 275 3.10 -30.73 -3.95
C ASN A 275 3.20 -31.73 -5.12
N HIS A 276 2.98 -33.02 -4.86
CA HIS A 276 3.05 -34.09 -5.87
C HIS A 276 1.67 -34.67 -6.23
N LEU A 277 0.60 -33.99 -5.80
CA LEU A 277 -0.78 -34.37 -6.06
C LEU A 277 -1.08 -34.36 -7.57
N ASP A 278 -1.41 -35.53 -8.13
CA ASP A 278 -1.91 -35.64 -9.49
C ASP A 278 -3.45 -35.54 -9.48
N LYS A 279 -3.95 -34.32 -9.67
CA LYS A 279 -5.39 -34.04 -9.70
C LYS A 279 -6.08 -34.65 -10.91
N GLU A 280 -5.37 -34.88 -12.01
CA GLU A 280 -5.94 -35.38 -13.26
C GLU A 280 -6.20 -36.89 -13.16
N ASN A 281 -5.27 -37.61 -12.54
CA ASN A 281 -5.37 -39.07 -12.36
C ASN A 281 -5.90 -39.49 -10.97
N MET A 282 -6.31 -38.53 -10.13
CA MET A 282 -6.81 -38.77 -8.77
C MET A 282 -5.82 -39.55 -7.88
N VAL A 283 -4.51 -39.34 -8.09
CA VAL A 283 -3.45 -40.00 -7.32
C VAL A 283 -2.99 -39.08 -6.19
N HIS A 284 -3.11 -39.58 -4.97
CA HIS A 284 -2.70 -38.92 -3.75
C HIS A 284 -1.41 -39.57 -3.21
N PRO A 285 -0.24 -38.95 -3.41
CA PRO A 285 0.99 -39.45 -2.79
C PRO A 285 0.90 -39.26 -1.26
N LEU A 286 1.13 -40.36 -0.56
CA LEU A 286 1.32 -40.43 0.89
C LEU A 286 2.80 -40.14 1.24
#